data_AF-A0A4V5N6R6-F1
#
_entry.id   AF-A0A4V5N6R6-F1
#
_cell.length_a   1.000
_cell.length_b   1.000
_cell.length_c   1.000
_cell.angle_alpha   90.00
_cell.angle_beta   90.00
_cell.angle_gamma   90.00
#
_symmetry.space_group_name_H-M   'P 1'
#
loop_
_entity.id
_entity.type
_entity.pdbx_description
1 polymer ?
#
loop_
_entity_poly.entity_id
_entity_poly.type
_entity_poly.pdbx_seq_one_letter_code
_entity_poly.pdbx_strand_id
1 'polypeptide(L)'
;MTKNPICANTDTSATDALDLMVRKGFRHLPVMDENHDISGILDITKCFYDAMEKLERAYSSSRKLYDALEGVQAELGSSQPQQIIQYVEAIRQKMSGPTLES
;
A
#
# COMPACT_ATOMS: atom_id res chain seq x y z
N MET A 1 9.35 -6.63 -30.86
CA MET A 1 10.34 -7.25 -29.95
C MET A 1 11.48 -6.26 -29.76
N THR A 2 11.75 -5.83 -28.53
CA THR A 2 12.88 -4.93 -28.20
C THR A 2 14.16 -5.75 -28.15
N LYS A 3 15.17 -5.40 -28.96
CA LYS A 3 16.48 -6.06 -28.92
C LYS A 3 17.27 -5.53 -27.74
N ASN A 4 17.92 -6.42 -26.97
CA ASN A 4 18.76 -6.09 -25.81
C ASN A 4 18.03 -5.16 -24.82
N PRO A 5 16.94 -5.62 -24.17
CA PRO A 5 16.23 -4.80 -23.20
C PRO A 5 17.15 -4.41 -22.05
N ILE A 6 16.87 -3.27 -21.43
CA ILE A 6 17.52 -2.89 -20.17
C ILE A 6 17.03 -3.86 -19.10
N CYS A 7 17.95 -4.39 -18.29
CA CYS A 7 17.66 -5.30 -17.19
C CYS A 7 18.11 -4.69 -15.87
N ALA A 8 17.40 -4.99 -14.79
CA ALA A 8 17.87 -4.81 -13.42
C ALA A 8 18.53 -6.10 -12.93
N ASN A 9 19.30 -5.99 -11.85
CA ASN A 9 19.80 -7.14 -11.11
C ASN A 9 18.91 -7.42 -9.89
N THR A 10 18.98 -8.62 -9.32
CA THR A 10 18.20 -9.01 -8.12
C THR A 10 18.51 -8.17 -6.88
N ASP A 11 19.67 -7.51 -6.84
CA ASP A 11 20.10 -6.58 -5.78
C ASP A 11 19.67 -5.13 -6.04
N THR A 12 19.11 -4.82 -7.22
CA THR A 12 18.60 -3.49 -7.55
C THR A 12 17.40 -3.15 -6.67
N SER A 13 17.43 -1.99 -6.02
CA SER A 13 16.32 -1.58 -5.17
C SER A 13 15.03 -1.41 -5.98
N ALA A 14 13.89 -1.73 -5.38
CA ALA A 14 12.60 -1.58 -6.04
C ALA A 14 12.33 -0.13 -6.47
N THR A 15 12.80 0.85 -5.67
CA THR A 15 12.66 2.27 -5.97
C THR A 15 13.49 2.67 -7.19
N ASP A 16 14.72 2.20 -7.30
CA ASP A 16 15.58 2.50 -8.46
C ASP A 16 15.04 1.84 -9.74
N ALA A 17 14.54 0.61 -9.63
CA ALA A 17 13.86 -0.09 -10.73
C ALA A 17 12.61 0.69 -11.21
N LEU A 18 11.82 1.22 -10.28
CA LEU A 18 10.65 2.06 -10.58
C LEU A 18 11.06 3.41 -11.21
N ASP A 19 12.07 4.10 -10.67
CA ASP A 19 12.59 5.35 -11.24
C ASP A 19 13.08 5.13 -12.68
N LEU A 20 13.80 4.03 -12.92
CA LEU A 20 14.27 3.64 -14.25
C LEU A 20 13.11 3.44 -15.23
N MET A 21 12.09 2.67 -14.84
CA MET A 21 10.88 2.42 -15.64
C MET A 21 10.17 3.72 -16.01
N VAL A 22 9.99 4.64 -15.06
CA VAL A 22 9.35 5.95 -15.26
C VAL A 22 10.18 6.84 -16.18
N ARG A 23 11.47 7.01 -15.87
CA ARG A 23 12.35 7.94 -16.61
C ARG A 23 12.63 7.51 -18.03
N LYS A 24 12.68 6.20 -18.28
CA LYS A 24 12.93 5.64 -19.62
C LYS A 24 11.65 5.31 -20.38
N GLY A 25 10.49 5.42 -19.74
CA GLY A 25 9.19 5.27 -20.39
C GLY A 25 8.86 3.84 -20.80
N PHE A 26 9.09 2.87 -19.91
CA PHE A 26 8.67 1.48 -20.12
C PHE A 26 8.08 0.85 -18.86
N ARG A 27 7.25 -0.17 -19.04
CA ARG A 27 6.48 -0.79 -17.95
C ARG A 27 7.05 -2.10 -17.42
N HIS A 28 7.84 -2.79 -18.24
CA HIS A 28 8.37 -4.10 -17.91
C HIS A 28 9.88 -4.03 -17.82
N LEU A 29 10.44 -4.52 -16.71
CA LEU A 29 11.87 -4.56 -16.48
C LEU A 29 12.28 -6.00 -16.17
N PRO A 30 13.00 -6.69 -17.07
CA PRO A 30 13.60 -7.98 -16.76
C PRO A 30 14.58 -7.86 -15.60
N VAL A 31 14.62 -8.88 -14.76
CA VAL A 31 15.53 -8.97 -13.60
C VAL A 31 16.45 -10.17 -13.81
N MET A 32 17.75 -9.93 -13.67
CA MET A 32 18.80 -10.94 -13.78
C MET A 32 19.39 -11.28 -12.41
N ASP A 33 19.81 -12.52 -12.23
CA ASP A 33 20.63 -12.93 -11.09
C ASP A 33 22.13 -12.71 -11.33
N GLU A 34 22.95 -13.14 -10.36
CA GLU A 34 24.40 -13.07 -10.38
C GLU A 34 25.05 -13.85 -11.53
N ASN A 35 24.36 -14.85 -12.10
CA ASN A 35 24.84 -15.64 -13.24
C ASN A 35 24.45 -15.02 -14.59
N HIS A 36 23.82 -13.84 -14.57
CA HIS A 36 23.22 -13.19 -15.74
C HIS A 36 22.06 -13.96 -16.39
N ASP A 37 21.43 -14.86 -15.63
CA ASP A 37 20.22 -15.54 -16.06
C ASP A 37 18.97 -14.74 -15.67
N ILE A 38 17.91 -14.82 -16.47
CA ILE A 38 16.64 -14.13 -16.19
C ILE A 38 15.94 -14.79 -15.00
N SER A 39 15.90 -14.11 -13.87
CA SER A 39 15.15 -14.55 -12.69
C SER A 39 13.66 -14.20 -12.76
N GLY A 40 13.30 -13.14 -13.49
CA GLY A 40 11.90 -12.71 -13.59
C GLY A 40 11.70 -11.39 -14.32
N ILE A 41 10.49 -10.84 -14.19
CA ILE A 41 10.08 -9.57 -14.81
C ILE A 41 9.31 -8.75 -13.78
N LEU A 42 9.68 -7.49 -13.63
CA LEU A 42 8.89 -6.49 -12.90
C LEU A 42 7.92 -5.81 -13.87
N ASP A 43 6.68 -5.61 -13.43
CA ASP A 43 5.67 -4.78 -14.09
C ASP A 43 5.26 -3.68 -13.12
N ILE A 44 5.50 -2.42 -13.49
CA ILE A 44 5.15 -1.25 -12.67
C ILE A 44 3.67 -1.24 -12.25
N THR A 45 2.79 -1.73 -13.12
CA THR A 45 1.34 -1.83 -12.88
C THR A 45 1.05 -2.85 -11.79
N LYS A 46 1.69 -4.03 -11.88
CA LYS A 46 1.56 -5.07 -10.86
C LYS A 46 2.15 -4.59 -9.52
N CYS A 47 3.32 -3.96 -9.53
CA CYS A 47 3.92 -3.38 -8.34
C CYS A 47 2.97 -2.38 -7.66
N PHE A 48 2.30 -1.52 -8.45
CA PHE A 48 1.32 -0.59 -7.94
C PHE A 48 0.10 -1.29 -7.32
N TYR A 49 -0.52 -2.24 -8.03
CA TYR A 49 -1.67 -2.97 -7.50
C TYR A 49 -1.33 -3.78 -6.25
N ASP A 50 -0.20 -4.49 -6.24
CA ASP A 50 0.26 -5.27 -5.08
C ASP A 50 0.51 -4.34 -3.86
N ALA A 51 1.01 -3.12 -4.09
CA ALA A 51 1.18 -2.12 -3.04
C ALA A 51 -0.17 -1.59 -2.52
N MET A 52 -1.11 -1.30 -3.40
CA MET A 52 -2.47 -0.87 -3.03
C MET A 52 -3.22 -1.95 -2.25
N GLU A 53 -3.09 -3.21 -2.67
CA GLU A 53 -3.74 -4.34 -1.99
C GLU A 53 -3.17 -4.57 -0.58
N LYS A 54 -1.85 -4.40 -0.41
CA LYS A 54 -1.21 -4.40 0.92
C LYS A 54 -1.70 -3.25 1.78
N LEU A 55 -1.85 -2.06 1.21
CA LEU A 55 -2.38 -0.89 1.89
C LEU A 55 -3.81 -1.16 2.35
N GLU A 56 -4.70 -1.58 1.46
CA GLU A 56 -6.09 -1.91 1.79
C GLU A 56 -6.19 -2.97 2.91
N ARG A 57 -5.38 -4.04 2.83
CA ARG A 57 -5.34 -5.06 3.88
C ARG A 57 -4.93 -4.50 5.24
N ALA A 58 -3.90 -3.65 5.29
CA ALA A 58 -3.43 -3.03 6.51
C ALA A 58 -4.52 -2.17 7.20
N TYR A 59 -5.42 -1.56 6.42
CA TYR A 59 -6.50 -0.71 6.94
C TYR A 59 -7.85 -1.43 7.10
N SER A 60 -8.01 -2.63 6.55
CA SER A 60 -9.26 -3.39 6.61
C SER A 60 -9.70 -3.74 8.04
N SER A 61 -8.73 -4.05 8.92
CA SER A 61 -8.98 -4.33 10.35
C SER A 61 -9.41 -3.06 11.09
N SER A 62 -8.77 -1.93 10.79
CA SER A 62 -9.12 -0.62 11.35
C SER A 62 -10.55 -0.21 11.02
N ARG A 63 -10.99 -0.49 9.78
CA ARG A 63 -12.35 -0.17 9.34
C ARG A 63 -13.42 -1.03 10.03
N LYS A 64 -13.18 -2.35 10.17
CA LYS A 64 -14.10 -3.23 10.91
C LYS A 64 -14.27 -2.81 12.37
N LEU A 65 -13.19 -2.37 13.01
CA LEU A 65 -13.25 -1.81 14.36
C LEU A 65 -14.05 -0.50 14.41
N TYR A 66 -13.89 0.36 13.40
CA TYR A 66 -14.68 1.57 13.28
C TYR A 66 -16.17 1.27 13.17
N ASP A 67 -16.55 0.37 12.25
CA ASP A 67 -17.95 -0.03 12.05
C ASP A 67 -18.56 -0.61 13.33
N ALA A 68 -17.79 -1.39 14.11
CA ALA A 68 -18.23 -1.92 15.39
C ALA A 68 -18.41 -0.84 16.47
N LEU A 69 -17.50 0.14 16.55
CA LEU A 69 -17.59 1.25 17.50
C LEU A 69 -18.76 2.19 17.19
N GLU A 70 -19.01 2.46 15.91
CA GLU A 70 -20.15 3.27 15.46
C GLU A 70 -21.50 2.58 15.79
N GLY A 71 -21.57 1.25 15.60
CA GLY A 71 -22.74 0.46 16.01
C GLY A 71 -23.05 0.55 17.51
N VAL A 72 -22.04 0.53 18.37
CA VAL A 72 -22.21 0.68 19.83
C VAL A 72 -22.75 2.08 20.20
N GLN A 73 -22.27 3.15 19.53
CA GLN A 73 -22.78 4.51 19.76
C GLN A 73 -24.24 4.65 19.30
N ALA A 74 -24.60 4.04 18.18
CA ALA A 74 -25.97 4.06 17.65
C ALA A 74 -26.96 3.32 18.57
N GLU A 75 -26.54 2.20 19.16
CA GLU A 75 -27.40 1.40 20.05
C GLU A 75 -27.54 1.99 21.47
N LEU A 76 -26.52 2.69 22.00
CA LEU A 76 -26.56 3.19 23.39
C LEU A 76 -27.19 4.59 23.56
N GLY A 77 -27.41 5.35 22.48
CA GLY A 77 -27.97 6.71 22.56
C GLY A 77 -27.13 7.67 23.43
N SER A 78 -27.65 8.87 23.68
CA SER A 78 -26.99 10.00 24.39
C SER A 78 -26.64 9.77 25.88
N SER A 79 -26.60 8.52 26.33
CA SER A 79 -26.44 8.11 27.74
C SER A 79 -25.00 7.75 28.11
N GLN A 80 -24.04 7.84 27.18
CA GLN A 80 -22.64 7.52 27.47
C GLN A 80 -21.90 8.68 28.18
N PRO A 81 -20.99 8.36 29.13
CA PRO A 81 -20.04 9.34 29.68
C PRO A 81 -19.23 10.01 28.56
N GLN A 82 -19.05 11.33 28.64
CA GLN A 82 -18.26 12.12 27.66
C GLN A 82 -16.85 11.57 27.41
N GLN A 83 -16.28 10.85 28.39
CA GLN A 83 -14.98 10.20 28.29
C GLN A 83 -14.94 9.10 27.23
N ILE A 84 -16.03 8.36 27.04
CA ILE A 84 -16.11 7.28 26.03
C ILE A 84 -16.13 7.89 24.63
N ILE A 85 -16.86 8.99 24.45
CA ILE A 85 -16.92 9.72 23.16
C ILE A 85 -15.54 10.23 22.77
N GLN A 86 -14.81 10.87 23.69
CA GLN A 86 -13.44 11.34 23.44
C GLN A 86 -12.46 10.19 23.15
N TYR A 87 -12.61 9.06 23.84
CA TYR A 87 -11.77 7.89 23.60
C TYR A 87 -12.01 7.29 22.20
N VAL A 88 -13.26 7.22 21.75
CA VAL A 88 -13.63 6.77 20.40
C VAL A 88 -13.07 7.72 19.34
N GLU A 89 -13.17 9.05 19.54
CA GLU A 89 -12.57 10.03 18.63
C GLU A 89 -11.04 9.93 18.55
N ALA A 90 -10.36 9.70 19.68
CA ALA A 90 -8.91 9.52 19.72
C ALA A 90 -8.47 8.24 18.98
N ILE A 91 -9.24 7.15 19.09
CA ILE A 91 -9.02 5.93 18.29
C ILE A 91 -9.24 6.24 16.81
N ARG A 92 -10.31 6.96 16.45
CA ARG A 92 -10.60 7.35 15.07
C ARG A 92 -9.44 8.10 14.40
N GLN A 93 -8.87 9.09 15.09
CA GLN A 93 -7.73 9.84 14.55
C GLN A 93 -6.47 8.98 14.36
N LYS A 94 -6.19 8.05 15.29
CA LYS A 94 -5.02 7.18 15.18
C LYS A 94 -5.15 6.10 14.09
N MET A 95 -6.36 5.88 13.60
CA MET A 95 -6.70 4.81 12.66
C MET A 95 -6.99 5.34 11.25
N SER A 96 -6.90 6.66 11.01
CA SER A 96 -7.02 7.24 9.67
C SER A 96 -5.86 6.76 8.80
N GLY A 97 -6.18 6.19 7.64
CA GLY A 97 -5.17 5.80 6.66
C GLY A 97 -4.42 6.99 6.08
N PRO A 98 -3.24 6.76 5.46
CA PRO A 98 -2.46 7.78 4.80
C PRO A 98 -3.30 8.41 3.70
N THR A 99 -3.43 9.72 3.75
CA THR A 99 -3.99 10.52 2.67
C THR A 99 -2.86 10.89 1.71
N LEU A 100 -3.19 11.14 0.44
CA LEU A 100 -2.23 11.68 -0.54
C LEU A 100 -1.88 13.17 -0.26
N GLU A 101 -2.43 13.74 0.82
CA GLU A 101 -2.13 15.10 1.24
C GLU A 101 -0.77 15.08 1.96
N SER A 102 0.21 15.71 1.31
CA SER A 102 1.54 16.00 1.86
C SER A 102 1.53 17.34 2.60
#